data_AF-A0A919WI84-F1
#
_entry.id   AF-A0A919WI84-F1
#
_cell.length_a   1.000
_cell.length_b   1.000
_cell.length_c   1.000
_cell.angle_alpha   90.00
_cell.angle_beta   90.00
_cell.angle_gamma   90.00
#
_symmetry.space_group_name_H-M   'P 1'
#
loop_
_entity.id
_entity.type
_entity.pdbx_description
1 polymer ?
#
loop_
_entity_poly.entity_id
_entity_poly.type
_entity_poly.pdbx_seq_one_letter_code
_entity_poly.pdbx_strand_id
1 'polypeptide(L)'
;MMNDIERIILDLEQVKLNQYWPGFEKVAYALYDETSAYIFNHPNFDNQQVVDKKEKFHACTLIMYEGYPTAIVDLRLFKHYEDLYSILVHELFHGYQHLKGEKRFPDELMGISYPITVENVELRNQERLSLFHALMEKEPLTKKEYLNTFIARRQQRELQLGAYLEYENLIETIEGPAWYVEFHAYYETSQLEFSTVLQKYGEPLINQYQSTVNIRRSCYSSGLFMCLLLDELSPGWKENFFSTEKTIYQYVKELSVFDAPFRTIEVSSDTERVVHAVFQNKEDEFTMFNEEEGIHLMIIGNMEATSFDPMNIVMFAGKFLHKNFLKVKIQEREYLFAQPVVAYGEKLRQFDKLQLKLEQEPIERDSSLFIEGIGDIKGTVEKKGNQLYLYIED
;
A
#
# COMPACT_ATOMS: atom_id res chain seq x y z
N MET A 1 -18.41 -6.75 -18.92
CA MET A 1 -17.43 -7.84 -18.67
C MET A 1 -16.90 -8.45 -19.96
N MET A 2 -17.63 -9.28 -20.71
CA MET A 2 -17.08 -9.89 -21.94
C MET A 2 -16.69 -8.84 -23.01
N ASN A 3 -17.51 -7.78 -23.16
CA ASN A 3 -17.20 -6.64 -24.02
C ASN A 3 -15.96 -5.83 -23.56
N ASP A 4 -15.70 -5.76 -22.25
CA ASP A 4 -14.55 -5.03 -21.71
C ASP A 4 -13.24 -5.80 -21.92
N ILE A 5 -13.27 -7.14 -21.78
CA ILE A 5 -12.11 -8.01 -22.07
C ILE A 5 -11.72 -7.90 -23.55
N GLU A 6 -12.70 -7.98 -24.46
CA GLU A 6 -12.46 -7.83 -25.90
C GLU A 6 -11.87 -6.45 -26.23
N ARG A 7 -12.42 -5.39 -25.62
CA ARG A 7 -11.89 -4.03 -25.77
C ARG A 7 -10.46 -3.89 -25.22
N ILE A 8 -10.15 -4.48 -24.06
CA ILE A 8 -8.78 -4.49 -23.51
C ILE A 8 -7.80 -5.15 -24.49
N ILE A 9 -8.16 -6.28 -25.09
CA ILE A 9 -7.27 -6.98 -26.03
C ILE A 9 -6.95 -6.09 -27.23
N LEU A 10 -7.92 -5.31 -27.70
CA LEU A 10 -7.74 -4.36 -28.80
C LEU A 10 -6.94 -3.12 -28.39
N ASP A 11 -7.25 -2.55 -27.22
CA ASP A 11 -6.63 -1.30 -26.77
C ASP A 11 -5.21 -1.50 -26.23
N LEU A 12 -4.87 -2.68 -25.71
CA LEU A 12 -3.58 -2.98 -25.07
C LEU A 12 -2.48 -3.33 -26.08
N GLU A 13 -2.18 -2.37 -26.95
CA GLU A 13 -1.13 -2.46 -27.96
C GLU A 13 0.24 -2.08 -27.40
N GLN A 14 1.28 -2.82 -27.81
CA GLN A 14 2.66 -2.57 -27.38
C GLN A 14 3.17 -1.16 -27.72
N VAL A 15 2.66 -0.57 -28.81
CA VAL A 15 3.03 0.79 -29.22
C VAL A 15 2.57 1.81 -28.18
N LYS A 16 1.38 1.64 -27.60
CA LYS A 16 0.86 2.54 -26.56
C LYS A 16 1.62 2.44 -25.26
N LEU A 17 1.94 1.21 -24.82
CA LEU A 17 2.75 1.01 -23.61
C LEU A 17 4.11 1.71 -23.72
N ASN A 18 4.75 1.63 -24.90
CA ASN A 18 5.99 2.34 -25.17
C ASN A 18 5.86 3.88 -25.17
N GLN A 19 4.66 4.42 -25.42
CA GLN A 19 4.40 5.86 -25.29
C GLN A 19 4.30 6.29 -23.84
N TYR A 20 3.76 5.42 -22.97
CA TYR A 20 3.72 5.69 -21.53
C TYR A 20 5.13 5.61 -20.93
N TRP A 21 5.87 4.54 -21.19
CA TRP A 21 7.23 4.39 -20.68
C TRP A 21 8.17 3.76 -21.72
N PRO A 22 9.36 4.34 -21.97
CA PRO A 22 10.30 3.80 -22.96
C PRO A 22 10.66 2.32 -22.70
N GLY A 23 10.38 1.48 -23.69
CA GLY A 23 10.68 0.04 -23.66
C GLY A 23 9.74 -0.80 -22.81
N PHE A 24 8.60 -0.27 -22.36
CA PHE A 24 7.63 -0.96 -21.49
C PHE A 24 7.07 -2.24 -22.15
N GLU A 25 7.70 -3.37 -21.83
CA GLU A 25 7.32 -4.69 -22.31
C GLU A 25 6.14 -5.27 -21.52
N LYS A 26 5.14 -5.79 -22.24
CA LYS A 26 3.99 -6.47 -21.65
C LYS A 26 4.37 -7.88 -21.18
N VAL A 27 4.18 -8.15 -19.88
CA VAL A 27 4.25 -9.51 -19.30
C VAL A 27 2.96 -10.31 -19.56
N ALA A 28 2.88 -11.56 -19.08
CA ALA A 28 1.61 -12.27 -19.03
C ALA A 28 0.61 -11.52 -18.16
N TYR A 29 -0.69 -11.66 -18.42
CA TYR A 29 -1.70 -11.07 -17.55
C TYR A 29 -2.97 -11.92 -17.51
N ALA A 30 -3.73 -11.78 -16.43
CA ALA A 30 -5.03 -12.42 -16.27
C ALA A 30 -6.07 -11.44 -15.74
N LEU A 31 -7.25 -11.47 -16.36
CA LEU A 31 -8.45 -10.82 -15.84
C LEU A 31 -9.31 -11.91 -15.21
N TYR A 32 -9.87 -11.71 -14.03
CA TYR A 32 -10.61 -12.76 -13.36
C TYR A 32 -11.89 -12.27 -12.67
N ASP A 33 -12.86 -13.17 -12.51
CA ASP A 33 -14.14 -12.92 -11.84
C ASP A 33 -14.33 -13.83 -10.61
N GLU A 34 -15.57 -14.20 -10.26
CA GLU A 34 -15.84 -15.11 -9.14
C GLU A 34 -15.41 -16.54 -9.42
N THR A 35 -15.42 -16.94 -10.69
CA THR A 35 -15.37 -18.34 -11.14
C THR A 35 -14.20 -18.62 -12.08
N SER A 36 -13.79 -17.65 -12.89
CA SER A 36 -12.89 -17.87 -14.02
C SER A 36 -11.77 -16.84 -14.04
N ALA A 37 -10.61 -17.24 -14.55
CA ALA A 37 -9.50 -16.37 -14.91
C ALA A 37 -9.16 -16.54 -16.41
N TYR A 38 -9.12 -15.41 -17.12
CA TYR A 38 -8.82 -15.30 -18.54
C TYR A 38 -7.37 -14.84 -18.69
N ILE A 39 -6.49 -15.72 -19.12
CA ILE A 39 -5.03 -15.53 -19.20
C ILE A 39 -4.63 -15.18 -20.62
N PHE A 40 -3.74 -14.19 -20.75
CA PHE A 40 -3.27 -13.63 -22.00
C PHE A 40 -1.74 -13.47 -21.99
N ASN A 41 -1.14 -13.45 -23.19
CA ASN A 41 0.28 -13.15 -23.39
C ASN A 41 1.24 -14.04 -22.56
N HIS A 42 0.83 -15.26 -22.25
CA HIS A 42 1.58 -16.16 -21.40
C HIS A 42 2.44 -17.12 -22.26
N PRO A 43 3.75 -17.26 -22.01
CA PRO A 43 4.64 -18.03 -22.88
C PRO A 43 4.28 -19.51 -23.07
N ASN A 44 3.56 -20.11 -22.10
CA ASN A 44 3.11 -21.50 -22.19
C ASN A 44 1.79 -21.69 -22.95
N PHE A 45 1.12 -20.62 -23.40
CA PHE A 45 -0.18 -20.70 -24.08
C PHE A 45 -0.13 -19.97 -25.42
N ASP A 46 -0.61 -20.63 -26.49
CA ASP A 46 -0.58 -20.05 -27.85
C ASP A 46 -1.57 -18.88 -28.02
N ASN A 47 -2.58 -18.78 -27.15
CA ASN A 47 -3.67 -17.80 -27.22
C ASN A 47 -4.23 -17.52 -25.81
N GLN A 48 -5.38 -16.86 -25.75
CA GLN A 48 -6.18 -16.77 -24.54
C GLN A 48 -6.48 -18.16 -23.96
N GLN A 49 -6.20 -18.33 -22.67
CA GLN A 49 -6.55 -19.52 -21.90
C GLN A 49 -7.57 -19.15 -20.84
N VAL A 50 -8.63 -19.95 -20.67
CA VAL A 50 -9.56 -19.82 -19.55
C VAL A 50 -9.28 -20.94 -18.55
N VAL A 51 -9.18 -20.58 -17.28
CA VAL A 51 -9.01 -21.53 -16.17
C VAL A 51 -10.01 -21.19 -15.06
N ASP A 52 -10.36 -22.17 -14.24
CA ASP A 52 -11.11 -21.90 -13.01
C ASP A 52 -10.30 -20.97 -12.11
N LYS A 53 -11.00 -20.08 -11.39
CA LYS A 53 -10.41 -19.21 -10.37
C LYS A 53 -9.88 -20.09 -9.23
N LYS A 54 -8.62 -20.47 -9.35
CA LYS A 54 -7.86 -21.11 -8.27
C LYS A 54 -7.55 -20.09 -7.17
N GLU A 55 -7.17 -20.57 -5.99
CA GLU A 55 -6.76 -19.75 -4.83
C GLU A 55 -5.65 -18.72 -5.13
N LYS A 56 -4.95 -18.85 -6.26
CA LYS A 56 -3.88 -17.94 -6.69
C LYS A 56 -4.36 -16.60 -7.27
N PHE A 57 -5.64 -16.45 -7.58
CA PHE A 57 -6.20 -15.21 -8.16
C PHE A 57 -6.98 -14.41 -7.11
N HIS A 58 -6.27 -13.52 -6.43
CA HIS A 58 -6.81 -12.66 -5.39
C HIS A 58 -6.11 -11.29 -5.41
N ALA A 59 -6.89 -10.21 -5.30
CA ALA A 59 -6.48 -8.81 -5.48
C ALA A 59 -6.01 -8.46 -6.90
N CYS A 60 -5.68 -7.18 -7.10
CA CYS A 60 -4.93 -6.71 -8.24
C CYS A 60 -3.45 -6.64 -7.85
N THR A 61 -2.59 -7.41 -8.52
CA THR A 61 -1.16 -7.50 -8.19
C THR A 61 -0.38 -8.25 -9.28
N LEU A 62 0.93 -8.43 -9.08
CA LEU A 62 1.78 -9.33 -9.87
C LEU A 62 1.99 -10.66 -9.15
N ILE A 63 1.73 -11.79 -9.83
CA ILE A 63 2.00 -13.13 -9.31
C ILE A 63 2.97 -13.91 -10.21
N MET A 64 3.56 -14.98 -9.68
CA MET A 64 4.25 -15.98 -10.49
C MET A 64 3.27 -17.11 -10.86
N TYR A 65 2.79 -17.10 -12.10
CA TYR A 65 1.91 -18.14 -12.63
C TYR A 65 2.70 -19.01 -13.62
N GLU A 66 2.71 -20.34 -13.39
CA GLU A 66 3.46 -21.30 -14.21
C GLU A 66 4.93 -20.90 -14.49
N GLY A 67 5.56 -20.23 -13.52
CA GLY A 67 6.95 -19.78 -13.61
C GLY A 67 7.17 -18.42 -14.27
N TYR A 68 6.11 -17.71 -14.69
CA TYR A 68 6.20 -16.41 -15.35
C TYR A 68 5.51 -15.29 -14.57
N PRO A 69 6.06 -14.06 -14.56
CA PRO A 69 5.40 -12.90 -13.98
C PRO A 69 4.10 -12.64 -14.72
N THR A 70 3.00 -12.60 -13.97
CA THR A 70 1.63 -12.47 -14.49
C THR A 70 0.89 -11.42 -13.70
N ALA A 71 0.53 -10.31 -14.36
CA ALA A 71 -0.32 -9.27 -13.78
C ALA A 71 -1.75 -9.81 -13.64
N ILE A 72 -2.37 -9.69 -12.47
CA ILE A 72 -3.75 -10.14 -12.25
C ILE A 72 -4.64 -8.97 -11.86
N VAL A 73 -5.85 -8.92 -12.40
CA VAL A 73 -6.83 -7.88 -12.10
C VAL A 73 -8.22 -8.49 -11.87
N ASP A 74 -8.85 -8.11 -10.77
CA ASP A 74 -10.20 -8.52 -10.42
C ASP A 74 -11.24 -7.66 -11.14
N LEU A 75 -11.98 -8.26 -12.08
CA LEU A 75 -13.01 -7.57 -12.85
C LEU A 75 -14.15 -7.01 -11.99
N ARG A 76 -14.35 -7.55 -10.79
CA ARG A 76 -15.46 -7.20 -9.90
C ARG A 76 -15.21 -5.89 -9.15
N LEU A 77 -13.95 -5.44 -9.10
CA LEU A 77 -13.56 -4.22 -8.38
C LEU A 77 -13.81 -2.94 -9.20
N PHE A 78 -14.01 -3.05 -10.51
CA PHE A 78 -14.08 -1.89 -11.42
C PHE A 78 -15.40 -1.85 -12.18
N LYS A 79 -16.09 -0.72 -12.07
CA LYS A 79 -17.38 -0.49 -12.75
C LYS A 79 -17.22 0.15 -14.13
N HIS A 80 -16.17 0.93 -14.32
CA HIS A 80 -15.90 1.69 -15.53
C HIS A 80 -14.68 1.11 -16.26
N TYR A 81 -14.73 1.15 -17.58
CA TYR A 81 -13.68 0.59 -18.42
C TYR A 81 -12.33 1.28 -18.21
N GLU A 82 -12.36 2.60 -18.04
CA GLU A 82 -11.19 3.46 -17.91
C GLU A 82 -10.39 3.08 -16.66
N ASP A 83 -11.08 2.84 -15.53
CA ASP A 83 -10.45 2.39 -14.28
C ASP A 83 -9.89 0.96 -14.41
N LEU A 84 -10.61 0.06 -15.09
CA LEU A 84 -10.17 -1.32 -15.33
C LEU A 84 -8.94 -1.39 -16.26
N TYR A 85 -8.93 -0.59 -17.31
CA TYR A 85 -7.82 -0.55 -18.26
C TYR A 85 -6.59 0.07 -17.58
N SER A 86 -6.76 1.19 -16.87
CA SER A 86 -5.64 1.86 -16.22
C SER A 86 -4.99 0.98 -15.15
N ILE A 87 -5.77 0.31 -14.29
CA ILE A 87 -5.20 -0.59 -13.28
C ILE A 87 -4.52 -1.83 -13.91
N LEU A 88 -5.00 -2.33 -15.05
CA LEU A 88 -4.27 -3.39 -15.75
C LEU A 88 -2.90 -2.89 -16.24
N VAL A 89 -2.83 -1.68 -16.79
CA VAL A 89 -1.56 -1.07 -17.21
C VAL A 89 -0.63 -0.86 -16.00
N HIS A 90 -1.16 -0.50 -14.84
CA HIS A 90 -0.43 -0.42 -13.58
C HIS A 90 0.23 -1.77 -13.23
N GLU A 91 -0.56 -2.85 -13.17
CA GLU A 91 -0.04 -4.17 -12.78
C GLU A 91 0.94 -4.75 -13.82
N LEU A 92 0.72 -4.47 -15.11
CA LEU A 92 1.68 -4.80 -16.16
C LEU A 92 3.01 -4.08 -15.96
N PHE A 93 2.98 -2.84 -15.44
CA PHE A 93 4.19 -2.08 -15.15
C PHE A 93 4.98 -2.68 -14.01
N HIS A 94 4.33 -3.20 -12.97
CA HIS A 94 5.02 -4.01 -11.96
C HIS A 94 5.68 -5.25 -12.56
N GLY A 95 5.02 -5.89 -13.54
CA GLY A 95 5.64 -6.95 -14.33
C GLY A 95 6.88 -6.49 -15.09
N TYR A 96 6.83 -5.30 -15.70
CA TYR A 96 7.98 -4.72 -16.38
C TYR A 96 9.12 -4.34 -15.41
N GLN A 97 8.81 -3.77 -14.24
CA GLN A 97 9.78 -3.52 -13.17
C GLN A 97 10.47 -4.83 -12.74
N HIS A 98 9.70 -5.92 -12.62
CA HIS A 98 10.26 -7.25 -12.34
C HIS A 98 11.22 -7.71 -13.45
N LEU A 99 10.84 -7.58 -14.72
CA LEU A 99 11.73 -7.91 -15.86
C LEU A 99 13.01 -7.06 -15.87
N LYS A 100 12.96 -5.83 -15.38
CA LYS A 100 14.13 -4.95 -15.22
C LYS A 100 14.94 -5.20 -13.96
N GLY A 101 14.55 -6.18 -13.14
CA GLY A 101 15.27 -6.55 -11.93
C GLY A 101 15.23 -5.45 -10.86
N GLU A 102 14.13 -4.69 -10.81
CA GLU A 102 13.86 -3.71 -9.76
C GLU A 102 14.01 -4.33 -8.36
N LYS A 103 14.63 -3.59 -7.44
CA LYS A 103 14.94 -4.04 -6.07
C LYS A 103 14.68 -2.99 -5.01
N ARG A 104 14.30 -1.77 -5.40
CA ARG A 104 14.09 -0.62 -4.50
C ARG A 104 12.74 -0.72 -3.75
N PHE A 105 12.46 -1.89 -3.18
CA PHE A 105 11.22 -2.14 -2.44
C PHE A 105 11.32 -1.65 -0.98
N PRO A 106 10.26 -1.03 -0.44
CA PRO A 106 10.23 -0.57 0.94
C PRO A 106 10.12 -1.75 1.92
N ASP A 107 10.57 -1.53 3.17
CA ASP A 107 10.18 -2.40 4.29
C ASP A 107 8.78 -2.00 4.78
N GLU A 108 7.76 -2.77 4.39
CA GLU A 108 6.36 -2.53 4.72
C GLU A 108 6.08 -2.47 6.23
N LEU A 109 6.95 -3.05 7.08
CA LEU A 109 6.81 -2.94 8.53
C LEU A 109 7.01 -1.51 9.04
N MET A 110 7.82 -0.70 8.33
CA MET A 110 8.02 0.70 8.69
C MET A 110 6.74 1.53 8.51
N GLY A 111 5.84 1.14 7.61
CA GLY A 111 4.55 1.79 7.42
C GLY A 111 3.65 1.70 8.66
N ILE A 112 3.72 0.58 9.39
CA ILE A 112 2.91 0.31 10.58
C ILE A 112 3.32 1.23 11.73
N SER A 113 4.63 1.41 11.93
CA SER A 113 5.21 2.20 13.01
C SER A 113 5.56 3.64 12.61
N TYR A 114 5.10 4.09 11.45
CA TYR A 114 5.44 5.41 10.92
C TYR A 114 5.10 6.53 11.92
N PRO A 115 6.04 7.46 12.22
CA PRO A 115 5.86 8.47 13.24
C PRO A 115 4.93 9.59 12.79
N ILE A 116 3.76 9.69 13.44
CA ILE A 116 2.77 10.75 13.21
C ILE A 116 2.93 11.82 14.30
N THR A 117 3.94 12.69 14.16
CA THR A 117 4.10 13.89 15.00
C THR A 117 3.55 15.11 14.28
N VAL A 118 3.14 16.13 15.04
CA VAL A 118 2.62 17.39 14.46
C VAL A 118 3.66 18.08 13.57
N GLU A 119 4.93 18.01 13.95
CA GLU A 119 6.04 18.58 13.16
C GLU A 119 6.24 17.85 11.84
N ASN A 120 6.24 16.50 11.86
CA ASN A 120 6.40 15.71 10.65
C ASN A 120 5.22 15.93 9.70
N VAL A 121 3.99 15.91 10.22
CA VAL A 121 2.78 16.09 9.40
C VAL A 121 2.75 17.50 8.80
N GLU A 122 3.11 18.54 9.56
CA GLU A 122 3.19 19.91 9.03
C GLU A 122 4.21 20.02 7.89
N LEU A 123 5.44 19.53 8.12
CA LEU A 123 6.49 19.55 7.10
C LEU A 123 6.09 18.76 5.85
N ARG A 124 5.48 17.59 6.04
CA ARG A 124 5.01 16.72 4.96
C ARG A 124 3.88 17.37 4.16
N ASN A 125 2.97 18.08 4.80
CA ASN A 125 1.92 18.84 4.13
C ASN A 125 2.53 19.99 3.30
N GLN A 126 3.48 20.73 3.86
CA GLN A 126 4.16 21.83 3.16
C GLN A 126 4.99 21.35 1.95
N GLU A 127 5.74 20.25 2.09
CA GLU A 127 6.52 19.71 0.98
C GLU A 127 5.59 19.26 -0.16
N ARG A 128 4.48 18.56 0.16
CA ARG A 128 3.53 18.05 -0.84
C ARG A 128 2.81 19.15 -1.58
N LEU A 129 2.39 20.19 -0.86
CA LEU A 129 1.79 21.37 -1.47
C LEU A 129 2.80 22.09 -2.38
N SER A 130 4.07 22.15 -1.98
CA SER A 130 5.13 22.71 -2.82
C SER A 130 5.36 21.88 -4.08
N LEU A 131 5.33 20.54 -3.98
CA LEU A 131 5.43 19.63 -5.13
C LEU A 131 4.25 19.83 -6.09
N PHE A 132 3.03 19.93 -5.55
CA PHE A 132 1.82 20.21 -6.33
C PHE A 132 1.95 21.54 -7.09
N HIS A 133 2.34 22.62 -6.39
CA HIS A 133 2.51 23.93 -7.01
C HIS A 133 3.66 23.96 -8.02
N ALA A 134 4.76 23.25 -7.78
CA ALA A 134 5.85 23.14 -8.74
C ALA A 134 5.38 22.56 -10.08
N LEU A 135 4.53 21.52 -10.07
CA LEU A 135 3.98 20.95 -11.30
C LEU A 135 2.99 21.90 -12.00
N MET A 136 2.16 22.60 -11.23
CA MET A 136 1.10 23.47 -11.77
C MET A 136 1.61 24.82 -12.26
N GLU A 137 2.75 25.29 -11.76
CA GLU A 137 3.32 26.59 -12.11
C GLU A 137 3.83 26.58 -13.57
N LYS A 138 3.66 27.69 -14.27
CA LYS A 138 4.14 27.88 -15.65
C LYS A 138 5.36 28.80 -15.71
N GLU A 139 5.50 29.69 -14.74
CA GLU A 139 6.65 30.61 -14.67
C GLU A 139 7.88 29.84 -14.14
N PRO A 140 8.98 29.76 -14.92
CA PRO A 140 10.13 28.92 -14.57
C PRO A 140 10.83 29.25 -13.24
N LEU A 141 10.91 30.53 -12.86
CA LEU A 141 11.57 30.93 -11.61
C LEU A 141 10.73 30.55 -10.39
N THR A 142 9.43 30.83 -10.40
CA THR A 142 8.48 30.45 -9.35
C THR A 142 8.35 28.94 -9.25
N LYS A 143 8.35 28.20 -10.38
CA LYS A 143 8.41 26.74 -10.38
C LYS A 143 9.64 26.23 -9.62
N LYS A 144 10.80 26.83 -9.92
CA LYS A 144 12.06 26.48 -9.25
C LYS A 144 12.01 26.81 -7.76
N GLU A 145 11.35 27.89 -7.34
CA GLU A 145 11.16 28.22 -5.93
C GLU A 145 10.31 27.18 -5.19
N TYR A 146 9.21 26.73 -5.80
CA TYR A 146 8.40 25.63 -5.25
C TYR A 146 9.18 24.32 -5.16
N LEU A 147 9.92 23.98 -6.21
CA LEU A 147 10.76 22.78 -6.23
C LEU A 147 11.84 22.81 -5.14
N ASN A 148 12.52 23.95 -4.99
CA ASN A 148 13.50 24.16 -3.92
C ASN A 148 12.85 24.04 -2.53
N THR A 149 11.62 24.52 -2.38
CA THR A 149 10.87 24.41 -1.12
C THR A 149 10.51 22.96 -0.81
N PHE A 150 10.05 22.19 -1.80
CA PHE A 150 9.81 20.75 -1.66
C PHE A 150 11.08 20.02 -1.18
N ILE A 151 12.21 20.23 -1.88
CA ILE A 151 13.48 19.57 -1.55
C ILE A 151 13.96 19.94 -0.15
N ALA A 152 13.93 21.23 0.21
CA ALA A 152 14.36 21.72 1.52
C ALA A 152 13.54 21.13 2.67
N ARG A 153 12.21 21.06 2.51
CA ARG A 153 11.30 20.50 3.52
C ARG A 153 11.54 19.00 3.70
N ARG A 154 11.76 18.28 2.60
CA ARG A 154 12.09 16.85 2.66
C ARG A 154 13.44 16.59 3.33
N GLN A 155 14.48 17.38 3.02
CA GLN A 155 15.77 17.28 3.71
C GLN A 155 15.65 17.58 5.22
N GLN A 156 14.80 18.53 5.60
CA GLN A 156 14.52 18.80 7.02
C GLN A 156 13.86 17.60 7.71
N ARG A 157 12.94 16.92 7.03
CA ARG A 157 12.31 15.67 7.53
C ARG A 157 13.28 14.50 7.58
N GLU A 158 14.23 14.41 6.65
CA GLU A 158 15.24 13.35 6.61
C GLU A 158 16.02 13.26 7.92
N LEU A 159 16.37 14.41 8.49
CA LEU A 159 17.08 14.49 9.77
C LEU A 159 16.26 13.98 10.96
N GLN A 160 14.93 14.03 10.88
CA GLN A 160 14.02 13.60 11.95
C GLN A 160 13.56 12.16 11.77
N LEU A 161 13.34 11.73 10.53
CA LEU A 161 12.72 10.46 10.19
C LEU A 161 13.72 9.34 9.92
N GLY A 162 14.93 9.67 9.43
CA GLY A 162 15.92 8.69 9.01
C GLY A 162 15.31 7.64 8.07
N ALA A 163 15.34 6.38 8.47
CA ALA A 163 14.84 5.25 7.68
C ALA A 163 13.35 5.35 7.29
N TYR A 164 12.50 6.07 8.04
CA TYR A 164 11.10 6.28 7.65
C TYR A 164 10.95 7.18 6.41
N LEU A 165 11.89 8.09 6.16
CA LEU A 165 11.88 8.86 4.91
C LEU A 165 12.35 7.99 3.74
N GLU A 166 13.33 7.10 3.97
CA GLU A 166 13.75 6.15 2.94
C GLU A 166 12.61 5.21 2.55
N TYR A 167 11.81 4.76 3.51
CA TYR A 167 10.56 4.05 3.24
C TYR A 167 9.64 4.83 2.28
N GLU A 168 9.41 6.15 2.49
CA GLU A 168 8.64 6.97 1.56
C GLU A 168 9.28 7.01 0.16
N ASN A 169 10.59 7.25 0.08
CA ASN A 169 11.32 7.34 -1.19
C ASN A 169 11.23 6.04 -2.00
N LEU A 170 11.30 4.88 -1.35
CA LEU A 170 11.21 3.58 -1.98
C LEU A 170 9.77 3.29 -2.46
N ILE A 171 8.74 3.62 -1.67
CA ILE A 171 7.35 3.52 -2.15
C ILE A 171 7.16 4.40 -3.38
N GLU A 172 7.56 5.67 -3.32
CA GLU A 172 7.44 6.60 -4.45
C GLU A 172 8.17 6.08 -5.69
N THR A 173 9.30 5.38 -5.51
CA THR A 173 10.11 4.82 -6.60
C THR A 173 9.46 3.62 -7.27
N ILE A 174 8.76 2.77 -6.51
CA ILE A 174 8.05 1.61 -7.07
C ILE A 174 6.68 2.01 -7.63
N GLU A 175 5.90 2.73 -6.83
CA GLU A 175 4.49 3.00 -7.09
C GLU A 175 4.29 4.24 -7.94
N GLY A 176 5.18 5.23 -7.85
CA GLY A 176 5.11 6.46 -8.64
C GLY A 176 5.14 6.22 -10.16
N PRO A 177 6.08 5.42 -10.70
CA PRO A 177 6.10 5.05 -12.11
C PRO A 177 4.90 4.20 -12.55
N ALA A 178 4.43 3.28 -11.68
CA ALA A 178 3.23 2.49 -11.94
C ALA A 178 1.99 3.40 -12.03
N TRP A 179 1.84 4.34 -11.10
CA TRP A 179 0.81 5.37 -11.15
C TRP A 179 0.97 6.34 -12.31
N TYR A 180 2.19 6.62 -12.75
CA TYR A 180 2.46 7.44 -13.91
C TYR A 180 1.90 6.80 -15.19
N VAL A 181 2.16 5.51 -15.42
CA VAL A 181 1.61 4.84 -16.61
C VAL A 181 0.10 4.60 -16.48
N GLU A 182 -0.40 4.36 -15.26
CA GLU A 182 -1.84 4.30 -14.97
C GLU A 182 -2.54 5.62 -15.30
N PHE A 183 -1.97 6.75 -14.86
CA PHE A 183 -2.48 8.09 -15.12
C PHE A 183 -2.60 8.36 -16.63
N HIS A 184 -1.56 8.03 -17.41
CA HIS A 184 -1.58 8.21 -18.86
C HIS A 184 -2.59 7.28 -19.55
N ALA A 185 -2.69 6.02 -19.12
CA ALA A 185 -3.68 5.07 -19.62
C ALA A 185 -5.13 5.54 -19.33
N TYR A 186 -5.38 6.05 -18.12
CA TYR A 186 -6.69 6.60 -17.76
C TYR A 186 -7.00 7.88 -18.55
N TYR A 187 -6.03 8.78 -18.70
CA TYR A 187 -6.19 10.01 -19.48
C TYR A 187 -6.57 9.71 -20.94
N GLU A 188 -5.86 8.78 -21.58
CA GLU A 188 -6.14 8.38 -22.97
C GLU A 188 -7.55 7.78 -23.12
N THR A 189 -7.96 6.91 -22.21
CA THR A 189 -9.22 6.16 -22.33
C THR A 189 -10.45 6.95 -21.91
N SER A 190 -10.31 7.90 -20.97
CA SER A 190 -11.44 8.64 -20.38
C SER A 190 -11.94 9.82 -21.19
N GLN A 191 -11.16 10.32 -22.16
CA GLN A 191 -11.48 11.52 -22.94
C GLN A 191 -11.73 12.78 -22.07
N LEU A 192 -11.30 12.77 -20.81
CA LEU A 192 -11.39 13.91 -19.92
C LEU A 192 -10.24 14.89 -20.20
N GLU A 193 -10.43 16.15 -19.79
CA GLU A 193 -9.35 17.14 -19.82
C GLU A 193 -8.20 16.71 -18.89
N PHE A 194 -6.97 16.98 -19.32
CA PHE A 194 -5.76 16.59 -18.57
C PHE A 194 -5.79 17.10 -17.12
N SER A 195 -6.27 18.33 -16.92
CA SER A 195 -6.41 18.94 -15.59
C SER A 195 -7.39 18.20 -14.68
N THR A 196 -8.47 17.64 -15.24
CA THR A 196 -9.45 16.84 -14.50
C THR A 196 -8.84 15.52 -14.05
N VAL A 197 -8.09 14.85 -14.93
CA VAL A 197 -7.39 13.61 -14.57
C VAL A 197 -6.29 13.89 -13.56
N LEU A 198 -5.53 14.97 -13.75
CA LEU A 198 -4.48 15.37 -12.80
C LEU A 198 -5.04 15.67 -11.41
N GLN A 199 -6.22 16.28 -11.33
CA GLN A 199 -6.90 16.51 -10.06
C GLN A 199 -7.30 15.19 -9.37
N LYS A 200 -7.84 14.21 -10.12
CA LYS A 200 -8.19 12.88 -9.59
C LYS A 200 -6.98 12.21 -8.94
N TYR A 201 -5.85 12.20 -9.64
CA TYR A 201 -4.62 11.55 -9.15
C TYR A 201 -3.83 12.42 -8.15
N GLY A 202 -4.04 13.74 -8.15
CA GLY A 202 -3.40 14.69 -7.23
C GLY A 202 -4.11 14.86 -5.90
N GLU A 203 -5.38 14.47 -5.77
CA GLU A 203 -6.15 14.64 -4.52
C GLU A 203 -5.46 14.00 -3.30
N PRO A 204 -4.93 12.75 -3.37
CA PRO A 204 -4.25 12.13 -2.22
C PRO A 204 -2.92 12.81 -1.84
N LEU A 205 -2.36 13.65 -2.72
CA LEU A 205 -1.17 14.44 -2.44
C LEU A 205 -1.49 15.61 -1.50
N ILE A 206 -2.64 16.26 -1.68
CA ILE A 206 -2.98 17.53 -1.00
C ILE A 206 -4.05 17.37 0.09
N ASN A 207 -4.75 16.22 0.15
CA ASN A 207 -5.65 15.92 1.25
C ASN A 207 -4.86 15.56 2.51
N GLN A 208 -4.80 16.49 3.46
CA GLN A 208 -3.99 16.35 4.69
C GLN A 208 -4.42 15.16 5.55
N TYR A 209 -5.72 14.92 5.72
CA TYR A 209 -6.20 13.79 6.52
C TYR A 209 -5.89 12.46 5.84
N GLN A 210 -6.26 12.30 4.57
CA GLN A 210 -6.03 11.06 3.83
C GLN A 210 -4.54 10.76 3.69
N SER A 211 -3.71 11.77 3.45
CA SER A 211 -2.27 11.58 3.34
C SER A 211 -1.58 11.24 4.67
N THR A 212 -2.20 11.57 5.80
CA THR A 212 -1.67 11.24 7.14
C THR A 212 -2.15 9.85 7.60
N VAL A 213 -3.41 9.48 7.31
CA VAL A 213 -3.94 8.16 7.71
C VAL A 213 -3.42 7.03 6.79
N ASN A 214 -3.20 7.33 5.50
CA ASN A 214 -2.73 6.37 4.50
C ASN A 214 -1.34 6.76 3.97
N ILE A 215 -0.31 6.62 4.80
CA ILE A 215 1.08 7.01 4.47
C ILE A 215 1.52 6.36 3.15
N ARG A 216 1.39 5.03 3.03
CA ARG A 216 1.80 4.27 1.84
C ARG A 216 1.09 4.75 0.58
N ARG A 217 -0.25 4.74 0.57
CA ARG A 217 -1.05 5.14 -0.61
C ARG A 217 -0.79 6.58 -1.03
N SER A 218 -0.61 7.49 -0.08
CA SER A 218 -0.38 8.90 -0.42
C SER A 218 0.97 9.15 -1.12
N CYS A 219 1.96 8.27 -0.93
CA CYS A 219 3.23 8.32 -1.67
C CYS A 219 3.05 8.10 -3.18
N TYR A 220 1.97 7.45 -3.61
CA TYR A 220 1.74 7.17 -5.03
C TYR A 220 1.58 8.46 -5.83
N SER A 221 0.72 9.38 -5.36
CA SER A 221 0.55 10.70 -5.97
C SER A 221 1.84 11.52 -5.93
N SER A 222 2.63 11.41 -4.85
CA SER A 222 3.93 12.10 -4.74
C SER A 222 4.91 11.60 -5.80
N GLY A 223 5.03 10.27 -5.95
CA GLY A 223 5.83 9.63 -6.99
C GLY A 223 5.39 10.03 -8.40
N LEU A 224 4.08 9.98 -8.68
CA LEU A 224 3.51 10.43 -9.95
C LEU A 224 3.88 11.89 -10.27
N PHE A 225 3.70 12.81 -9.32
CA PHE A 225 3.99 14.23 -9.53
C PHE A 225 5.46 14.48 -9.78
N MET A 226 6.34 13.74 -9.11
CA MET A 226 7.77 13.76 -9.39
C MET A 226 8.10 13.25 -10.80
N CYS A 227 7.48 12.14 -11.26
CA CYS A 227 7.63 11.66 -12.63
C CYS A 227 7.22 12.72 -13.67
N LEU A 228 6.07 13.37 -13.47
CA LEU A 228 5.57 14.42 -14.37
C LEU A 228 6.50 15.64 -14.41
N LEU A 229 7.04 16.06 -13.25
CA LEU A 229 8.03 17.13 -13.19
C LEU A 229 9.35 16.75 -13.88
N LEU A 230 9.80 15.51 -13.73
CA LEU A 230 11.01 15.03 -14.39
C LEU A 230 10.86 14.96 -15.90
N ASP A 231 9.68 14.63 -16.42
CA ASP A 231 9.41 14.70 -17.85
C ASP A 231 9.60 16.11 -18.42
N GLU A 232 9.22 17.13 -17.66
CA GLU A 232 9.38 18.53 -18.06
C GLU A 232 10.82 19.03 -17.87
N LEU A 233 11.46 18.71 -16.75
CA LEU A 233 12.71 19.35 -16.31
C LEU A 233 13.97 18.52 -16.57
N SER A 234 13.85 17.21 -16.81
CA SER A 234 14.94 16.30 -17.13
C SER A 234 14.55 15.32 -18.26
N PRO A 235 14.40 15.82 -19.50
CA PRO A 235 14.05 14.95 -20.62
C PRO A 235 15.00 13.75 -20.74
N GLY A 236 14.46 12.54 -20.83
CA GLY A 236 15.22 11.30 -20.93
C GLY A 236 15.62 10.65 -19.60
N TRP A 237 15.16 11.17 -18.45
CA TRP A 237 15.43 10.56 -17.13
C TRP A 237 15.03 9.07 -17.05
N LYS A 238 13.95 8.68 -17.75
CA LYS A 238 13.43 7.29 -17.79
C LYS A 238 14.40 6.28 -18.41
N GLU A 239 15.25 6.71 -19.35
CA GLU A 239 16.17 5.81 -20.08
C GLU A 239 17.17 5.11 -19.16
N ASN A 240 17.54 5.78 -18.05
CA ASN A 240 18.51 5.25 -17.07
C ASN A 240 17.85 4.87 -15.74
N PHE A 241 16.53 4.97 -15.61
CA PHE A 241 15.86 4.78 -14.32
C PHE A 241 16.09 3.39 -13.72
N PHE A 242 16.11 2.35 -14.56
CA PHE A 242 16.35 0.96 -14.15
C PHE A 242 17.82 0.56 -14.17
N SER A 243 18.72 1.39 -14.71
CA SER A 243 20.16 1.11 -14.73
C SER A 243 20.91 1.69 -13.52
N THR A 244 20.19 2.32 -12.60
CA THR A 244 20.75 2.92 -11.39
C THR A 244 19.91 2.57 -10.16
N GLU A 245 20.53 2.66 -8.98
CA GLU A 245 19.84 2.49 -7.69
C GLU A 245 19.19 3.80 -7.20
N LYS A 246 19.17 4.86 -8.03
CA LYS A 246 18.66 6.16 -7.59
C LYS A 246 17.16 6.13 -7.36
N THR A 247 16.67 6.66 -6.25
CA THR A 247 15.22 6.86 -6.05
C THR A 247 14.70 7.99 -6.95
N ILE A 248 13.39 8.03 -7.18
CA ILE A 248 12.78 9.13 -7.97
C ILE A 248 13.04 10.48 -7.31
N TYR A 249 12.96 10.53 -5.97
CA TYR A 249 13.31 11.74 -5.24
C TYR A 249 14.75 12.19 -5.50
N GLN A 250 15.72 11.28 -5.62
CA GLN A 250 17.10 11.64 -5.93
C GLN A 250 17.24 12.26 -7.33
N TYR A 251 16.50 11.77 -8.33
CA TYR A 251 16.44 12.43 -9.65
C TYR A 251 15.88 13.86 -9.54
N VAL A 252 14.80 14.05 -8.77
CA VAL A 252 14.21 15.37 -8.54
C VAL A 252 15.17 16.30 -7.79
N LYS A 253 15.87 15.77 -6.78
CA LYS A 253 16.85 16.52 -5.99
C LYS A 253 17.97 17.07 -6.86
N GLU A 254 18.42 16.31 -7.87
CA GLU A 254 19.46 16.73 -8.83
C GLU A 254 19.06 17.92 -9.71
N LEU A 255 17.76 18.24 -9.82
CA LEU A 255 17.27 19.44 -10.50
C LEU A 255 17.59 20.72 -9.70
N SER A 256 17.91 20.60 -8.42
CA SER A 256 18.28 21.72 -7.56
C SER A 256 19.73 21.63 -7.10
N VAL A 257 20.43 22.75 -7.21
CA VAL A 257 21.75 22.98 -6.61
C VAL A 257 21.66 23.78 -5.31
N PHE A 258 20.43 24.01 -4.83
CA PHE A 258 20.16 24.89 -3.71
C PHE A 258 20.08 24.11 -2.40
N ASP A 259 21.02 24.37 -1.50
CA ASP A 259 20.95 23.93 -0.12
C ASP A 259 20.27 25.04 0.70
N ALA A 260 18.97 24.91 0.92
CA ALA A 260 18.20 25.90 1.66
C ALA A 260 18.49 25.76 3.16
N PRO A 261 18.67 26.87 3.89
CA PRO A 261 18.74 26.78 5.35
C PRO A 261 17.42 26.25 5.91
N PHE A 262 17.50 25.33 6.88
CA PHE A 262 16.32 24.88 7.60
C PHE A 262 15.65 26.05 8.30
N ARG A 263 14.32 26.08 8.19
CA ARG A 263 13.50 27.11 8.82
C ARG A 263 12.74 26.49 9.98
N THR A 264 12.60 27.25 11.04
CA THR A 264 11.62 26.93 12.09
C THR A 264 10.25 26.79 11.44
N ILE A 265 9.54 25.73 11.80
CA ILE A 265 8.18 25.49 11.34
C ILE A 265 7.21 26.05 12.36
N GLU A 266 6.16 26.67 11.86
CA GLU A 266 4.97 27.01 12.65
C GLU A 266 3.94 25.94 12.34
N VAL A 267 3.52 25.19 13.36
CA VAL A 267 2.50 24.15 13.21
C VAL A 267 1.14 24.83 13.07
N SER A 268 0.43 24.52 11.99
CA SER A 268 -0.91 25.05 11.78
C SER A 268 -1.93 24.36 12.69
N SER A 269 -2.96 25.10 13.09
CA SER A 269 -4.10 24.51 13.83
C SER A 269 -4.80 23.40 13.04
N ASP A 270 -4.69 23.41 11.71
CA ASP A 270 -5.26 22.41 10.83
C ASP A 270 -4.50 21.10 10.95
N THR A 271 -3.16 21.15 10.96
CA THR A 271 -2.30 19.99 11.22
C THR A 271 -2.58 19.37 12.58
N GLU A 272 -2.73 20.18 13.63
CA GLU A 272 -3.07 19.66 14.97
C GLU A 272 -4.40 18.89 14.97
N ARG A 273 -5.44 19.44 14.30
CA ARG A 273 -6.73 18.77 14.16
C ARG A 273 -6.63 17.48 13.37
N VAL A 274 -5.84 17.45 12.30
CA VAL A 274 -5.60 16.24 11.50
C VAL A 274 -4.92 15.15 12.32
N VAL A 275 -3.86 15.48 13.05
CA VAL A 275 -3.14 14.52 13.91
C VAL A 275 -4.05 13.96 14.99
N HIS A 276 -4.82 14.83 15.66
CA HIS A 276 -5.82 14.40 16.64
C HIS A 276 -6.87 13.46 16.02
N ALA A 277 -7.43 13.82 14.86
CA ALA A 277 -8.42 13.00 14.17
C ALA A 277 -7.86 11.63 13.76
N VAL A 278 -6.59 11.55 13.33
CA VAL A 278 -5.95 10.29 12.98
C VAL A 278 -5.75 9.40 14.20
N PHE A 279 -5.35 9.95 15.34
CA PHE A 279 -5.26 9.18 16.58
C PHE A 279 -6.63 8.72 17.08
N GLN A 280 -7.66 9.58 17.00
CA GLN A 280 -9.03 9.20 17.33
C GLN A 280 -9.52 8.06 16.43
N ASN A 281 -9.32 8.15 15.11
CA ASN A 281 -9.69 7.09 14.17
C ASN A 281 -8.99 5.76 14.49
N LYS A 282 -7.70 5.81 14.89
CA LYS A 282 -6.99 4.60 15.32
C LYS A 282 -7.59 4.00 16.58
N GLU A 283 -7.98 4.82 17.56
CA GLU A 283 -8.64 4.36 18.78
C GLU A 283 -10.03 3.78 18.51
N ASP A 284 -10.81 4.45 17.66
CA ASP A 284 -12.16 4.04 17.25
C ASP A 284 -12.17 2.64 16.62
N GLU A 285 -11.14 2.28 15.83
CA GLU A 285 -10.99 0.93 15.25
C GLU A 285 -10.89 -0.17 16.33
N PHE A 286 -10.21 0.10 17.45
CA PHE A 286 -10.19 -0.83 18.58
C PHE A 286 -11.51 -0.83 19.35
N THR A 287 -12.17 0.31 19.48
CA THR A 287 -13.49 0.41 20.11
C THR A 287 -14.52 -0.40 19.32
N MET A 288 -14.58 -0.23 18.00
CA MET A 288 -15.44 -1.00 17.10
C MET A 288 -15.19 -2.50 17.24
N PHE A 289 -13.93 -2.95 17.17
CA PHE A 289 -13.59 -4.36 17.38
C PHE A 289 -14.06 -4.89 18.75
N ASN A 290 -13.96 -4.08 19.80
CA ASN A 290 -14.42 -4.48 21.14
C ASN A 290 -15.95 -4.56 21.22
N GLU A 291 -16.67 -3.69 20.52
CA GLU A 291 -18.14 -3.62 20.52
C GLU A 291 -18.81 -4.64 19.60
N GLU A 292 -18.07 -5.28 18.67
CA GLU A 292 -18.59 -6.34 17.81
C GLU A 292 -19.28 -7.46 18.61
N GLU A 293 -20.45 -7.90 18.16
CA GLU A 293 -21.18 -8.99 18.78
C GLU A 293 -20.41 -10.31 18.67
N GLY A 294 -20.49 -11.15 19.70
CA GLY A 294 -19.85 -12.45 19.73
C GLY A 294 -19.22 -12.79 21.08
N ILE A 295 -18.63 -13.97 21.16
CA ILE A 295 -17.97 -14.45 22.37
C ILE A 295 -16.54 -13.92 22.35
N HIS A 296 -16.17 -13.15 23.36
CA HIS A 296 -14.81 -12.66 23.49
C HIS A 296 -13.92 -13.75 24.08
N LEU A 297 -12.87 -14.11 23.35
CA LEU A 297 -11.80 -14.96 23.85
C LEU A 297 -10.53 -14.11 24.01
N MET A 298 -9.89 -14.25 25.16
CA MET A 298 -8.55 -13.73 25.44
C MET A 298 -7.60 -14.91 25.63
N ILE A 299 -6.63 -15.05 24.75
CA ILE A 299 -5.54 -16.02 24.89
C ILE A 299 -4.37 -15.30 25.58
N ILE A 300 -3.85 -15.88 26.66
CA ILE A 300 -2.82 -15.28 27.52
C ILE A 300 -1.62 -16.22 27.60
N GLY A 301 -0.43 -15.71 27.29
CA GLY A 301 0.83 -16.44 27.30
C GLY A 301 1.77 -15.94 26.21
N ASN A 302 3.03 -16.38 26.24
CA ASN A 302 4.03 -15.95 25.27
C ASN A 302 3.68 -16.44 23.85
N MET A 303 3.60 -15.52 22.91
CA MET A 303 3.22 -15.80 21.52
C MET A 303 4.10 -15.04 20.53
N GLU A 304 4.28 -15.62 19.35
CA GLU A 304 5.08 -15.02 18.26
C GLU A 304 4.28 -14.96 16.96
N ALA A 305 4.22 -13.78 16.32
CA ALA A 305 3.66 -13.66 14.97
C ALA A 305 4.65 -14.18 13.91
N THR A 306 4.25 -15.23 13.20
CA THR A 306 5.05 -15.82 12.12
C THR A 306 4.67 -15.29 10.75
N SER A 307 3.40 -14.93 10.52
CA SER A 307 2.91 -14.36 9.26
C SER A 307 1.70 -13.46 9.47
N PHE A 308 1.60 -12.38 8.70
CA PHE A 308 0.48 -11.44 8.69
C PHE A 308 0.56 -10.56 7.43
N ASP A 309 -0.52 -9.85 7.14
CA ASP A 309 -0.56 -8.82 6.11
C ASP A 309 -0.19 -7.45 6.70
N PRO A 310 1.00 -6.89 6.40
CA PRO A 310 1.45 -5.63 6.98
C PRO A 310 0.62 -4.42 6.56
N MET A 311 -0.08 -4.49 5.42
CA MET A 311 -0.89 -3.38 4.92
C MET A 311 -2.25 -3.26 5.62
N ASN A 312 -2.63 -4.25 6.42
CA ASN A 312 -3.94 -4.33 7.09
C ASN A 312 -3.80 -4.42 8.62
N ILE A 313 -2.89 -3.61 9.17
CA ILE A 313 -2.60 -3.52 10.62
C ILE A 313 -2.78 -2.10 11.12
N VAL A 314 -3.52 -1.95 12.22
CA VAL A 314 -3.62 -0.69 12.98
C VAL A 314 -2.82 -0.83 14.26
N MET A 315 -1.81 0.03 14.44
CA MET A 315 -1.03 0.13 15.67
C MET A 315 -1.44 1.35 16.50
N PHE A 316 -1.78 1.14 17.77
CA PHE A 316 -2.08 2.20 18.72
C PHE A 316 -1.78 1.76 20.16
N ALA A 317 -1.06 2.58 20.92
CA ALA A 317 -0.81 2.39 22.37
C ALA A 317 -0.36 0.95 22.78
N GLY A 318 0.59 0.36 22.06
CA GLY A 318 1.10 -1.00 22.35
C GLY A 318 0.13 -2.13 22.00
N LYS A 319 -0.80 -1.87 21.08
CA LYS A 319 -1.76 -2.85 20.55
C LYS A 319 -1.67 -2.88 19.03
N PHE A 320 -1.89 -4.05 18.46
CA PHE A 320 -1.91 -4.29 17.02
C PHE A 320 -3.21 -4.97 16.64
N LEU A 321 -4.08 -4.27 15.92
CA LEU A 321 -5.26 -4.85 15.30
C LEU A 321 -4.87 -5.39 13.92
N HIS A 322 -4.82 -6.70 13.78
CA HIS A 322 -4.66 -7.39 12.51
C HIS A 322 -6.04 -7.60 11.89
N LYS A 323 -6.35 -6.97 10.75
CA LYS A 323 -7.71 -7.00 10.19
C LYS A 323 -8.01 -8.22 9.33
N ASN A 324 -7.01 -8.73 8.61
CA ASN A 324 -7.21 -9.83 7.66
C ASN A 324 -6.93 -11.20 8.28
N PHE A 325 -5.68 -11.41 8.70
CA PHE A 325 -5.27 -12.63 9.37
C PHE A 325 -4.03 -12.41 10.22
N LEU A 326 -3.81 -13.32 11.15
CA LEU A 326 -2.57 -13.46 11.91
C LEU A 326 -2.22 -14.94 12.06
N LYS A 327 -0.98 -15.32 11.72
CA LYS A 327 -0.43 -16.64 12.02
C LYS A 327 0.48 -16.53 13.24
N VAL A 328 0.18 -17.32 14.26
CA VAL A 328 0.84 -17.24 15.58
C VAL A 328 1.47 -18.58 15.92
N LYS A 329 2.72 -18.54 16.37
CA LYS A 329 3.38 -19.66 17.04
C LYS A 329 3.09 -19.59 18.53
N ILE A 330 2.53 -20.67 19.07
CA ILE A 330 2.30 -20.91 20.50
C ILE A 330 3.01 -22.22 20.85
N GLN A 331 4.03 -22.16 21.71
CA GLN A 331 4.98 -23.26 21.92
C GLN A 331 5.55 -23.77 20.58
N GLU A 332 5.44 -25.06 20.26
CA GLU A 332 5.94 -25.68 19.03
C GLU A 332 4.89 -25.80 17.91
N ARG A 333 3.73 -25.14 18.05
CA ARG A 333 2.63 -25.22 17.08
C ARG A 333 2.29 -23.85 16.52
N GLU A 334 1.90 -23.82 15.24
CA GLU A 334 1.38 -22.63 14.59
C GLU A 334 -0.13 -22.71 14.41
N TYR A 335 -0.79 -21.57 14.59
CA TYR A 335 -2.23 -21.40 14.46
C TYR A 335 -2.52 -20.24 13.52
N LEU A 336 -3.48 -20.41 12.61
CA LEU A 336 -3.94 -19.35 11.72
C LEU A 336 -5.25 -18.78 12.24
N PHE A 337 -5.24 -17.48 12.53
CA PHE A 337 -6.41 -16.69 12.84
C PHE A 337 -6.82 -15.96 11.55
N ALA A 338 -7.71 -16.55 10.76
CA ALA A 338 -8.19 -15.97 9.49
C ALA A 338 -9.36 -14.99 9.72
N GLN A 339 -9.19 -14.07 10.68
CA GLN A 339 -10.19 -13.08 11.09
C GLN A 339 -9.49 -11.91 11.82
N PRO A 340 -10.20 -10.80 12.08
CA PRO A 340 -9.68 -9.72 12.91
C PRO A 340 -9.26 -10.20 14.30
N VAL A 341 -8.05 -9.83 14.73
CA VAL A 341 -7.54 -10.11 16.08
C VAL A 341 -6.73 -8.93 16.63
N VAL A 342 -6.75 -8.75 17.94
CA VAL A 342 -5.92 -7.73 18.61
C VAL A 342 -4.82 -8.41 19.42
N ALA A 343 -3.56 -8.17 19.02
CA ALA A 343 -2.39 -8.55 19.78
C ALA A 343 -1.95 -7.43 20.73
N TYR A 344 -1.61 -7.76 21.96
CA TYR A 344 -1.16 -6.80 22.98
C TYR A 344 0.32 -7.04 23.29
N GLY A 345 1.16 -6.05 23.00
CA GLY A 345 2.60 -6.16 23.23
C GLY A 345 3.33 -4.93 22.72
N GLU A 346 4.57 -4.74 23.17
CA GLU A 346 5.41 -3.63 22.70
C GLU A 346 5.97 -3.87 21.28
N LYS A 347 5.95 -5.12 20.80
CA LYS A 347 6.54 -5.51 19.52
C LYS A 347 5.51 -6.20 18.65
N LEU A 348 5.50 -5.87 17.37
CA LEU A 348 4.59 -6.46 16.38
C LEU A 348 4.67 -8.00 16.32
N ARG A 349 5.87 -8.56 16.52
CA ARG A 349 6.09 -10.02 16.44
C ARG A 349 6.04 -10.75 17.77
N GLN A 350 6.03 -10.04 18.91
CA GLN A 350 6.11 -10.65 20.24
C GLN A 350 5.08 -10.00 21.16
N PHE A 351 4.15 -10.81 21.67
CA PHE A 351 3.03 -10.35 22.49
C PHE A 351 2.66 -11.43 23.50
N ASP A 352 1.96 -11.02 24.57
CA ASP A 352 1.58 -11.89 25.68
C ASP A 352 0.06 -12.11 25.78
N LYS A 353 -0.72 -11.37 24.98
CA LYS A 353 -2.17 -11.52 24.90
C LYS A 353 -2.67 -11.37 23.47
N LEU A 354 -3.68 -12.15 23.14
CA LEU A 354 -4.37 -12.13 21.87
C LEU A 354 -5.88 -12.16 22.12
N GLN A 355 -6.58 -11.13 21.66
CA GLN A 355 -8.03 -11.05 21.72
C GLN A 355 -8.63 -11.36 20.35
N LEU A 356 -9.69 -12.17 20.35
CA LEU A 356 -10.49 -12.50 19.18
C LEU A 356 -11.97 -12.62 19.56
N LYS A 357 -12.83 -12.52 18.55
CA LYS A 357 -14.27 -12.75 18.66
C LYS A 357 -14.59 -14.10 18.04
N LEU A 358 -15.47 -14.86 18.69
CA LEU A 358 -15.92 -16.15 18.20
C LEU A 358 -17.42 -16.07 17.89
N GLU A 359 -17.80 -16.56 16.71
CA GLU A 359 -19.21 -16.71 16.31
C GLU A 359 -19.90 -17.85 17.05
N GLN A 360 -19.14 -18.88 17.45
CA GLN A 360 -19.64 -20.08 18.11
C GLN A 360 -18.90 -20.33 19.42
N GLU A 361 -19.58 -20.98 20.37
CA GLU A 361 -18.94 -21.39 21.63
C GLU A 361 -17.82 -22.40 21.36
N PRO A 362 -16.60 -22.16 21.87
CA PRO A 362 -15.51 -23.12 21.73
C PRO A 362 -15.75 -24.34 22.63
N ILE A 363 -15.14 -25.47 22.27
CA ILE A 363 -15.31 -26.74 22.98
C ILE A 363 -14.17 -26.90 23.99
N GLU A 364 -14.50 -26.78 25.27
CA GLU A 364 -13.60 -27.01 26.39
C GLU A 364 -13.27 -28.51 26.53
N ARG A 365 -11.98 -28.82 26.72
CA ARG A 365 -11.44 -30.17 26.94
C ARG A 365 -10.53 -30.14 28.16
N ASP A 366 -10.17 -31.31 28.69
CA ASP A 366 -9.44 -31.45 29.97
C ASP A 366 -8.17 -30.59 30.08
N SER A 367 -7.46 -30.33 28.97
CA SER A 367 -6.24 -29.51 28.95
C SER A 367 -6.11 -28.63 27.70
N SER A 368 -7.24 -28.31 27.07
CA SER A 368 -7.23 -27.50 25.85
C SER A 368 -8.60 -26.88 25.53
N LEU A 369 -8.57 -25.91 24.62
CA LEU A 369 -9.75 -25.29 24.04
C LEU A 369 -9.74 -25.52 22.54
N PHE A 370 -10.76 -26.21 22.02
CA PHE A 370 -10.96 -26.35 20.59
C PHE A 370 -11.81 -25.19 20.05
N ILE A 371 -11.27 -24.49 19.07
CA ILE A 371 -11.91 -23.35 18.42
C ILE A 371 -12.11 -23.69 16.94
N GLU A 372 -13.33 -23.57 16.43
CA GLU A 372 -13.63 -23.83 15.02
C GLU A 372 -12.80 -22.90 14.12
N GLY A 373 -12.26 -23.45 13.02
CA GLY A 373 -11.40 -22.72 12.08
C GLY A 373 -9.96 -22.48 12.54
N ILE A 374 -9.65 -22.61 13.84
CA ILE A 374 -8.30 -22.39 14.40
C ILE A 374 -7.65 -23.70 14.86
N GLY A 375 -8.40 -24.55 15.58
CA GLY A 375 -7.93 -25.83 16.11
C GLY A 375 -7.87 -25.89 17.63
N ASP A 376 -7.12 -26.87 18.14
CA ASP A 376 -7.01 -27.18 19.57
C ASP A 376 -5.77 -26.50 20.17
N ILE A 377 -5.99 -25.55 21.07
CA ILE A 377 -4.94 -24.81 21.77
C ILE A 377 -4.86 -25.30 23.22
N LYS A 378 -3.68 -25.76 23.63
CA LYS A 378 -3.44 -26.25 24.99
C LYS A 378 -3.46 -25.11 26.01
N GLY A 379 -4.05 -25.37 27.16
CA GLY A 379 -4.08 -24.43 28.26
C GLY A 379 -5.26 -24.65 29.19
N THR A 380 -5.32 -23.83 30.23
CA THR A 380 -6.41 -23.81 31.20
C THR A 380 -7.42 -22.72 30.84
N VAL A 381 -8.72 -23.06 30.87
CA VAL A 381 -9.82 -22.16 30.53
C VAL A 381 -10.44 -21.57 31.80
N GLU A 382 -10.71 -20.27 31.79
CA GLU A 382 -11.44 -19.56 32.84
C GLU A 382 -12.56 -18.73 32.21
N LYS A 383 -13.78 -18.83 32.74
CA LYS A 383 -14.94 -18.04 32.28
C LYS A 383 -15.23 -16.92 33.28
N LYS A 384 -15.25 -15.66 32.83
CA LYS A 384 -15.62 -14.48 33.64
C LYS A 384 -16.72 -13.69 32.94
N GLY A 385 -17.95 -13.83 33.42
CA GLY A 385 -19.11 -13.23 32.75
C GLY A 385 -19.25 -13.76 31.32
N ASN A 386 -19.34 -12.85 30.34
CA ASN A 386 -19.43 -13.19 28.91
C ASN A 386 -18.07 -13.31 28.21
N GLN A 387 -16.96 -13.39 28.96
CA GLN A 387 -15.61 -13.47 28.42
C GLN A 387 -14.95 -14.80 28.80
N LEU A 388 -14.25 -15.37 27.82
CA LEU A 388 -13.43 -16.57 27.97
C LEU A 388 -11.96 -16.18 28.03
N TYR A 389 -11.22 -16.81 28.92
CA TYR A 389 -9.78 -16.64 29.08
C TYR A 389 -9.13 -18.01 28.91
N LEU A 390 -8.16 -18.11 27.99
CA LEU A 390 -7.32 -19.29 27.82
C LEU A 390 -5.89 -18.94 28.24
N TYR A 391 -5.42 -19.55 29.32
CA TYR A 391 -4.05 -19.40 29.78
C TYR A 391 -3.20 -20.52 29.20
N ILE A 392 -2.26 -20.16 28.33
CA ILE A 392 -1.29 -21.08 27.76
C ILE A 392 -0.36 -21.56 28.88
N GLU A 393 -0.22 -22.87 29.02
CA GLU A 393 0.76 -23.48 29.93
C GLU A 393 2.15 -23.40 29.31
N ASP A 394 3.20 -23.19 30.11
CA ASP A 394 4.59 -23.14 29.61
C ASP A 394 5.09 -24.48 29.06
#